data_AF-K9GMB4-F1
#
_entry.id   AF-K9GMB4-F1
#
_cell.length_a   1.000
_cell.length_b   1.000
_cell.length_c   1.000
_cell.angle_alpha   90.00
_cell.angle_beta   90.00
_cell.angle_gamma   90.00
#
_symmetry.space_group_name_H-M   'P 1'
#
loop_
_entity.id
_entity.type
_entity.pdbx_description
1 polymer ?
#
loop_
_entity_poly.entity_id
_entity_poly.type
_entity_poly.pdbx_seq_one_letter_code
_entity_poly.pdbx_strand_id
1 'polypeptide(L)'
;MEDFEWACNAAQQSVEKLFKAVLIEAGQTPPRTHDLVGLARVLEQVGLLTPEERRDLGALNELSDFAVTARYPMGDALTAPGEMFDADRATRALTVAEAAWSKFGEGA
;
A
#
# COMPACT_ATOMS: atom_id res chain seq x y z
N MET A 1 -11.95 4.39 20.90
CA MET A 1 -10.95 5.11 20.10
C MET A 1 -10.75 4.21 18.90
N GLU A 2 -11.20 4.65 17.73
CA GLU A 2 -11.02 3.89 16.50
C GLU A 2 -9.68 4.33 15.90
N ASP A 3 -8.70 3.43 15.87
CA ASP A 3 -7.33 3.74 15.46
C ASP A 3 -7.19 3.60 13.93
N PHE A 4 -7.92 4.43 13.18
CA PHE A 4 -7.95 4.39 11.71
C PHE A 4 -6.57 4.60 11.08
N GLU A 5 -5.74 5.43 11.69
CA GLU A 5 -4.33 5.63 11.32
C GLU A 5 -3.54 4.32 11.34
N TRP A 6 -3.77 3.46 12.34
CA TRP A 6 -3.12 2.17 12.49
C TRP A 6 -3.61 1.18 11.44
N ALA A 7 -4.90 1.18 11.15
CA ALA A 7 -5.47 0.34 10.09
C ALA A 7 -4.88 0.71 8.71
N CYS A 8 -4.80 2.01 8.38
CA CYS A 8 -4.18 2.49 7.15
C CYS A 8 -2.70 2.11 7.06
N ASN A 9 -1.93 2.32 8.13
CA ASN A 9 -0.51 1.96 8.17
C ASN A 9 -0.29 0.43 8.06
N ALA A 10 -1.11 -0.38 8.73
CA ALA A 10 -1.03 -1.83 8.62
C ALA A 10 -1.37 -2.32 7.20
N ALA A 11 -2.38 -1.73 6.56
CA ALA A 11 -2.72 -2.03 5.17
C ALA A 11 -1.58 -1.69 4.21
N GLN A 12 -0.98 -0.49 4.31
CA GLN A 12 0.19 -0.12 3.51
C GLN A 12 1.34 -1.11 3.70
N GLN A 13 1.68 -1.42 4.95
CA GLN A 13 2.78 -2.32 5.29
C GLN A 13 2.54 -3.77 4.82
N SER A 14 1.28 -4.19 4.79
CA SER A 14 0.87 -5.50 4.28
C SER A 14 1.14 -5.60 2.77
N VAL A 15 0.67 -4.63 2.00
CA VAL A 15 0.89 -4.58 0.53
C VAL A 15 2.37 -4.44 0.19
N GLU A 16 3.12 -3.62 0.93
CA GLU A 16 4.55 -3.44 0.71
C GLU A 16 5.31 -4.77 0.85
N LYS A 17 5.04 -5.53 1.92
CA LYS A 17 5.71 -6.80 2.17
C LYS A 17 5.32 -7.86 1.14
N LEU A 18 4.04 -7.91 0.76
CA LEU A 18 3.55 -8.82 -0.27
C LEU A 18 4.27 -8.57 -1.61
N PHE A 19 4.31 -7.32 -2.08
CA PHE A 19 4.98 -6.99 -3.35
C PHE A 19 6.48 -7.31 -3.30
N LYS A 20 7.14 -7.05 -2.17
CA LYS A 20 8.55 -7.41 -1.99
C LYS A 20 8.76 -8.92 -1.97
N ALA A 21 7.87 -9.69 -1.33
CA ALA A 21 7.93 -11.15 -1.32
C ALA A 21 7.78 -11.73 -2.73
N VAL A 22 6.79 -11.27 -3.49
CA VAL A 22 6.58 -11.67 -4.90
C VAL A 22 7.80 -11.37 -5.77
N LEU A 23 8.42 -10.20 -5.60
CA LEU A 23 9.67 -9.86 -6.31
C LEU A 23 10.81 -10.81 -5.93
N ILE A 24 10.96 -11.14 -4.64
CA ILE A 24 11.99 -12.06 -4.15
C ILE A 24 11.77 -13.47 -4.71
N GLU A 25 10.54 -13.96 -4.70
CA GLU A 25 10.18 -15.26 -5.26
C GLU A 25 10.51 -15.35 -6.75
N ALA A 26 10.30 -14.26 -7.49
CA ALA A 26 10.70 -14.13 -8.90
C ALA A 26 12.21 -13.88 -9.12
N GLY A 27 13.03 -14.03 -8.09
CA GLY A 27 14.49 -13.86 -8.16
C GLY A 27 14.96 -12.41 -8.32
N GLN A 28 14.09 -11.44 -8.06
CA GLN A 28 14.40 -10.02 -8.13
C GLN A 28 14.82 -9.47 -6.76
N THR A 29 15.73 -8.50 -6.75
CA THR A 29 16.01 -7.74 -5.53
C THR A 29 15.06 -6.55 -5.45
N PRO A 30 14.10 -6.52 -4.51
CA PRO A 30 13.16 -5.42 -4.41
C PRO A 30 13.87 -4.10 -4.08
N PRO A 31 13.46 -2.96 -4.67
CA PRO A 31 14.02 -1.66 -4.34
C PRO A 31 13.77 -1.32 -2.86
N ARG A 32 14.71 -0.59 -2.26
CA ARG A 32 14.58 -0.08 -0.88
C ARG A 32 13.68 1.16 -0.85
N THR A 33 12.39 0.96 -1.11
CA THR A 33 11.34 1.98 -1.08
C THR A 33 10.13 1.49 -0.28
N HIS A 34 9.32 2.44 0.18
CA HIS A 34 7.99 2.23 0.78
C HIS A 34 6.85 2.64 -0.18
N ASP A 35 7.21 3.20 -1.35
CA ASP A 35 6.26 3.58 -2.39
C ASP A 35 5.69 2.33 -3.09
N LEU A 36 4.39 2.10 -2.90
CA LEU A 36 3.67 0.97 -3.47
C LEU A 36 3.50 1.12 -4.98
N VAL A 37 3.41 2.34 -5.51
CA VAL A 37 3.35 2.57 -6.96
C VAL A 37 4.69 2.25 -7.60
N GLY A 38 5.78 2.64 -6.96
CA GLY A 38 7.13 2.23 -7.34
C GLY A 38 7.27 0.70 -7.39
N LEU A 39 6.85 -0.01 -6.34
CA LEU A 39 6.89 -1.48 -6.29
C LEU A 39 6.00 -2.12 -7.37
N ALA A 40 4.78 -1.63 -7.56
CA ALA A 40 3.86 -2.13 -8.59
C ALA A 40 4.42 -1.92 -10.02
N ARG A 41 5.13 -0.81 -10.27
CA ARG A 41 5.83 -0.59 -11.55
C ARG A 41 6.95 -1.60 -11.77
N VAL A 42 7.68 -1.99 -10.72
CA VAL A 42 8.70 -3.03 -10.85
C VAL A 42 8.05 -4.37 -11.17
N LEU A 43 6.97 -4.73 -10.46
CA LEU A 43 6.18 -5.93 -10.77
C LEU A 43 5.71 -5.94 -12.23
N GLU A 44 5.27 -4.78 -12.76
CA GLU A 44 4.89 -4.63 -14.16
C GLU A 44 6.08 -4.86 -15.11
N GLN A 45 7.23 -4.26 -14.81
CA GLN A 45 8.44 -4.38 -15.63
C GLN A 45 8.96 -5.82 -15.73
N VAL A 46 8.80 -6.61 -14.65
CA VAL A 46 9.22 -8.02 -14.62
C VAL A 46 8.13 -8.99 -15.09
N GLY A 47 6.99 -8.47 -15.56
CA GLY A 47 5.90 -9.27 -16.13
C GLY A 47 5.01 -9.99 -15.11
N LEU A 48 5.09 -9.63 -13.83
CA LEU A 48 4.26 -10.20 -12.74
C LEU A 48 2.95 -9.42 -12.54
N LEU A 49 2.80 -8.27 -13.20
CA LEU A 49 1.62 -7.43 -13.15
C LEU A 49 1.38 -6.82 -14.53
N THR A 50 0.14 -6.83 -15.02
CA THR A 50 -0.20 -6.08 -16.24
C THR A 50 -0.54 -4.62 -15.92
N PRO A 51 -0.48 -3.70 -16.90
CA PRO A 51 -0.92 -2.32 -16.69
C PRO A 51 -2.41 -2.21 -16.29
N GLU A 52 -3.25 -3.15 -16.71
CA GLU A 52 -4.66 -3.21 -16.34
C GLU A 52 -4.81 -3.64 -14.88
N GLU A 53 -4.15 -4.71 -14.48
CA GLU A 53 -4.16 -5.19 -13.10
C GLU A 53 -3.58 -4.15 -12.13
N ARG A 54 -2.55 -3.39 -12.56
CA ARG A 54 -2.03 -2.28 -11.76
C ARG A 54 -3.07 -1.17 -11.55
N ARG A 55 -3.92 -0.90 -12.55
CA ARG A 55 -5.03 0.06 -12.40
C ARG A 55 -6.11 -0.50 -11.47
N ASP A 56 -6.37 -1.79 -11.53
CA ASP A 56 -7.38 -2.46 -10.70
C ASP A 56 -6.97 -2.53 -9.21
N LEU A 57 -5.66 -2.58 -8.93
CA LEU A 57 -5.12 -2.40 -7.57
C LEU A 57 -5.39 -1.00 -6.99
N GLY A 58 -5.95 -0.07 -7.77
CA GLY A 58 -6.59 1.14 -7.28
C GLY A 58 -5.65 2.11 -6.56
N ALA A 59 -6.07 2.56 -5.36
CA ALA A 59 -5.53 3.70 -4.62
C ALA A 59 -4.12 3.48 -4.00
N LEU A 60 -3.21 2.79 -4.69
CA LEU A 60 -1.83 2.56 -4.24
C LEU A 60 -1.08 3.86 -3.91
N ASN A 61 -1.39 4.97 -4.60
CA ASN A 61 -0.87 6.30 -4.24
C ASN A 61 -1.37 6.74 -2.86
N GLU A 62 -2.68 6.65 -2.60
CA GLU A 62 -3.28 7.01 -1.31
C GLU A 62 -2.70 6.15 -0.17
N LEU A 63 -2.52 4.84 -0.40
CA LEU A 63 -1.88 3.96 0.58
C LEU A 63 -0.39 4.31 0.79
N SER A 64 0.33 4.71 -0.24
CA SER A 64 1.75 5.09 -0.12
C SER A 64 1.93 6.35 0.74
N ASP A 65 0.98 7.28 0.68
CA ASP A 65 0.98 8.48 1.53
C ASP A 65 0.82 8.13 3.02
N PHE A 66 0.06 7.07 3.34
CA PHE A 66 -0.11 6.59 4.72
C PHE A 66 1.19 6.08 5.37
N ALA A 67 2.19 5.67 4.59
CA ALA A 67 3.50 5.26 5.12
C ALA A 67 4.21 6.40 5.89
N VAL A 68 3.89 7.65 5.55
CA VAL A 68 4.47 8.86 6.16
C VAL A 68 3.48 9.52 7.11
N THR A 69 2.24 9.74 6.66
CA THR A 69 1.25 10.54 7.40
C THR A 69 0.69 9.86 8.64
N ALA A 70 0.65 8.53 8.68
CA ALA A 70 0.19 7.79 9.87
C ALA A 70 1.24 7.76 10.99
N ARG A 71 2.54 7.92 10.67
CA ARG A 71 3.64 7.85 11.64
C ARG A 71 4.17 9.20 12.06
N TYR A 72 4.02 10.20 11.19
CA TYR A 72 4.30 11.59 11.47
C TYR A 72 3.10 12.39 10.92
N PRO A 73 2.18 12.84 11.79
CA PRO A 73 1.20 13.82 11.38
C PRO A 73 1.93 15.15 11.16
N MET A 74 2.65 15.25 10.03
CA MET A 74 3.18 16.51 9.51
C MET A 74 2.00 17.25 8.87
N GLY A 75 1.01 17.57 9.69
CA GLY A 75 0.16 18.70 9.40
C GLY A 75 1.03 19.94 9.49
N ASP A 76 0.82 20.89 8.58
CA ASP A 76 0.83 22.26 9.05
C ASP A 76 -0.03 22.35 10.32
N ALA A 77 0.18 23.36 11.17
CA ALA A 77 -0.57 23.50 12.42
C ALA A 77 -2.11 23.68 12.25
N LEU A 78 -2.67 23.38 11.06
CA LEU A 78 -4.03 23.65 10.64
C LEU A 78 -4.89 22.40 10.42
N THR A 79 -4.32 21.19 10.33
CA THR A 79 -5.11 19.94 10.13
C THR A 79 -4.94 18.96 11.29
N ALA A 80 -6.01 18.61 12.00
CA ALA A 80 -5.92 17.64 13.09
C ALA A 80 -5.64 16.22 12.53
N PRO A 81 -4.83 15.37 13.21
CA PRO A 81 -4.55 14.01 12.75
C PRO A 81 -5.82 13.16 12.49
N GLY A 82 -6.88 13.39 13.27
CA GLY A 82 -8.18 12.73 13.10
C GLY A 82 -9.01 13.20 11.89
N GLU A 83 -8.66 14.32 11.25
CA GLU A 83 -9.25 14.75 9.97
C GLU A 83 -8.50 14.16 8.76
N MET A 84 -7.32 13.59 9.00
CA MET A 84 -6.49 12.93 7.98
C MET A 84 -6.85 11.44 7.82
N PHE A 85 -7.44 10.82 8.83
CA PHE A 85 -7.79 9.40 8.89
C PHE A 85 -9.22 9.19 9.39
N ASP A 86 -10.10 8.72 8.50
CA ASP A 86 -11.49 8.37 8.80
C ASP A 86 -11.78 6.91 8.44
N ALA A 87 -12.98 6.44 8.79
CA ALA A 87 -13.43 5.08 8.51
C ALA A 87 -13.44 4.75 7.02
N ASP A 88 -13.74 5.73 6.15
CA ASP A 88 -13.80 5.52 4.70
C ASP A 88 -12.39 5.29 4.13
N ARG A 89 -11.39 6.05 4.58
CA ARG A 89 -9.98 5.86 4.24
C ARG A 89 -9.46 4.52 4.72
N ALA A 90 -9.76 4.14 5.96
CA ALA A 90 -9.38 2.83 6.50
C ALA A 90 -10.00 1.69 5.70
N THR A 91 -11.29 1.82 5.34
CA THR A 91 -11.99 0.83 4.52
C THR A 91 -11.36 0.70 3.13
N ARG A 92 -11.09 1.82 2.45
CA ARG A 92 -10.39 1.81 1.14
C ARG A 92 -9.00 1.19 1.24
N ALA A 93 -8.26 1.50 2.30
CA ALA A 93 -6.93 0.93 2.52
C ALA A 93 -6.98 -0.60 2.64
N LEU A 94 -7.94 -1.11 3.42
CA LEU A 94 -8.17 -2.55 3.56
C LEU A 94 -8.62 -3.20 2.25
N THR A 95 -9.54 -2.59 1.50
CA THR A 95 -9.98 -3.11 0.20
C THR A 95 -8.83 -3.24 -0.80
N VAL A 96 -7.93 -2.26 -0.85
CA VAL A 96 -6.74 -2.34 -1.72
C VAL A 96 -5.80 -3.46 -1.26
N ALA A 97 -5.62 -3.62 0.05
CA ALA A 97 -4.81 -4.71 0.59
C ALA A 97 -5.41 -6.08 0.25
N GLU A 98 -6.72 -6.26 0.42
CA GLU A 98 -7.43 -7.49 0.07
C GLU A 98 -7.32 -7.80 -1.43
N ALA A 99 -7.46 -6.80 -2.30
CA ALA A 99 -7.29 -6.97 -3.74
C ALA A 99 -5.86 -7.43 -4.11
N ALA A 100 -4.85 -6.84 -3.47
CA ALA A 100 -3.46 -7.26 -3.65
C ALA A 100 -3.24 -8.72 -3.18
N TRP A 101 -3.78 -9.09 -2.02
CA TRP A 101 -3.68 -10.44 -1.48
C TRP A 101 -4.47 -11.47 -2.27
N SER A 102 -5.64 -11.13 -2.82
CA SER A 102 -6.39 -12.02 -3.70
C SER A 102 -5.62 -12.34 -4.99
N LYS A 103 -4.72 -11.45 -5.41
CA LYS A 103 -3.92 -11.64 -6.63
C LYS A 103 -2.61 -12.39 -6.37
N PHE A 104 -1.92 -12.05 -5.29
CA PHE A 104 -0.55 -12.49 -5.04
C PHE A 104 -0.40 -13.41 -3.82
N GLY A 105 -1.43 -13.54 -3.00
CA GLY A 105 -1.38 -14.31 -1.76
C GLY A 105 -1.33 -15.82 -1.94
N GLU A 106 -1.74 -16.32 -3.11
CA GLU A 106 -1.62 -17.74 -3.46
C GLU A 106 -0.23 -18.01 -4.07
N GLY A 107 0.82 -17.99 -3.23
CA GLY A 107 2.19 -18.29 -3.65
C GLY A 107 3.30 -17.73 -2.76
N ALA A 108 3.01 -16.65 -2.00
CA ALA A 108 3.96 -15.97 -1.12
C ALA A 108 4.23 -16.67 0.22
#